data_AF-A0A1B8E0I6-F1
#
_entry.id   AF-A0A1B8E0I6-F1
#
_cell.length_a   1.000
_cell.length_b   1.000
_cell.length_c   1.000
_cell.angle_alpha   90.00
_cell.angle_beta   90.00
_cell.angle_gamma   90.00
#
_symmetry.space_group_name_H-M   'P 1'
#
loop_
_entity.id
_entity.type
_entity.pdbx_description
1 polymer ?
#
loop_
_entity_poly.entity_id
_entity_poly.type
_entity_poly.pdbx_seq_one_letter_code
_entity_poly.pdbx_strand_id
1 'polypeptide(L)'
;MRLSLCSISVLLYLFHGVLGGVVKFEGGFHGDIVTCTSKVYDDETLANFLENEVTYECTRVGNNFVVNDPFFKCDDDNYSAIVIACEGPIDGDATCVTGFDKARSGL
;
A
#
# COMPACT_ATOMS: atom_id res chain seq x y z
N MET A 1 -8.19 -10.62 47.34
CA MET A 1 -8.45 -9.72 46.19
C MET A 1 -8.20 -10.49 44.91
N ARG A 2 -9.26 -10.87 44.18
CA ARG A 2 -9.15 -11.54 42.88
C ARG A 2 -9.18 -10.44 41.81
N LEU A 3 -8.03 -10.18 41.19
CA LEU A 3 -7.93 -9.28 40.03
C LEU A 3 -8.57 -9.99 38.83
N SER A 4 -9.69 -9.44 38.39
CA SER A 4 -10.45 -9.91 37.23
C SER A 4 -9.66 -9.61 35.94
N LEU A 5 -9.38 -10.64 35.14
CA LEU A 5 -8.62 -10.58 33.87
C LEU A 5 -9.45 -10.06 32.68
N CYS A 6 -10.65 -9.52 32.89
CA CYS A 6 -11.58 -9.18 31.80
C CYS A 6 -11.40 -7.77 31.19
N SER A 7 -10.24 -7.14 31.29
CA SER A 7 -10.06 -5.73 30.86
C SER A 7 -8.77 -5.46 30.10
N ILE A 8 -8.32 -6.40 29.26
CA ILE A 8 -7.22 -6.15 28.30
C ILE A 8 -7.69 -6.33 26.86
N SER A 9 -8.68 -7.20 26.62
CA SER A 9 -9.15 -7.51 25.26
C SER A 9 -9.86 -6.35 24.57
N VAL A 10 -10.51 -5.44 25.31
CA VAL A 10 -11.27 -4.32 24.71
C VAL A 10 -10.37 -3.12 24.39
N LEU A 11 -9.24 -2.96 25.09
CA LEU A 11 -8.30 -1.87 24.82
C LEU A 11 -7.47 -2.08 23.54
N LEU A 12 -7.28 -3.34 23.11
CA LEU A 12 -6.60 -3.61 21.84
C LEU A 12 -7.48 -3.26 20.63
N TYR A 13 -8.81 -3.38 20.71
CA TYR A 13 -9.69 -3.00 19.60
C TYR A 13 -9.81 -1.48 19.38
N LEU A 14 -9.54 -0.66 20.40
CA LEU A 14 -9.62 0.81 20.29
C LEU A 14 -8.40 1.47 19.64
N PHE A 15 -7.28 0.74 19.49
CA PHE A 15 -6.11 1.22 18.74
C PHE A 15 -6.10 0.82 17.25
N HIS A 16 -7.17 0.20 16.74
CA HIS A 16 -7.31 -0.14 15.33
C HIS A 16 -8.13 0.89 14.53
N GLY A 17 -8.54 2.01 15.15
CA GLY A 17 -9.45 2.98 14.53
C GLY A 17 -8.80 4.05 13.64
N VAL A 18 -7.47 4.03 13.41
CA VAL A 18 -6.77 5.11 12.67
C VAL A 18 -5.65 4.60 11.75
N LEU A 19 -5.38 3.29 11.72
CA LEU A 19 -4.39 2.72 10.81
C LEU A 19 -5.12 2.33 9.53
N GLY A 20 -5.31 3.32 8.67
CA GLY A 20 -5.70 3.09 7.30
C GLY A 20 -4.77 2.08 6.61
N GLY A 21 -5.26 1.43 5.56
CA GLY A 21 -4.55 0.43 4.80
C GLY A 21 -3.42 1.02 3.99
N VAL A 22 -2.35 0.23 3.83
CA VAL A 22 -1.16 0.58 3.06
C VAL A 22 -0.78 -0.58 2.16
N VAL A 23 -0.71 -0.30 0.86
CA VAL A 23 -0.33 -1.25 -0.19
C VAL A 23 0.85 -0.69 -0.98
N LYS A 24 1.83 -1.53 -1.27
CA LYS A 24 3.02 -1.15 -2.06
C LYS A 24 3.07 -1.89 -3.38
N PHE A 25 3.54 -1.21 -4.41
CA PHE A 25 3.92 -1.74 -5.71
C PHE A 25 5.42 -1.55 -5.88
N GLU A 26 6.18 -2.64 -5.91
CA GLU A 26 7.63 -2.62 -6.05
C GLU A 26 8.03 -2.88 -7.51
N GLY A 27 8.76 -1.93 -8.11
CA GLY A 27 9.31 -2.02 -9.46
C GLY A 27 10.54 -2.91 -9.54
N GLY A 28 10.48 -3.95 -10.37
CA GLY A 28 11.43 -5.05 -10.39
C GLY A 28 12.88 -4.73 -10.82
N PHE A 29 13.17 -3.60 -11.48
CA PHE A 29 14.54 -3.28 -11.96
C PHE A 29 15.12 -1.99 -11.39
N HIS A 30 14.31 -0.95 -11.25
CA HIS A 30 14.77 0.36 -10.74
C HIS A 30 14.59 0.52 -9.23
N GLY A 31 13.85 -0.39 -8.57
CA GLY A 31 13.58 -0.31 -7.13
C GLY A 31 12.61 0.81 -6.76
N ASP A 32 11.89 1.34 -7.75
CA ASP A 32 10.86 2.35 -7.59
C ASP A 32 9.66 1.73 -6.87
N ILE A 33 9.08 2.47 -5.92
CA ILE A 33 7.98 1.98 -5.10
C ILE A 33 6.84 2.97 -5.16
N VAL A 34 5.67 2.50 -5.59
CA VAL A 34 4.41 3.23 -5.38
C VAL A 34 3.77 2.72 -4.10
N THR A 35 3.41 3.62 -3.21
CA THR A 35 2.63 3.30 -2.01
C THR A 35 1.26 3.94 -2.14
N CYS A 36 0.21 3.12 -2.11
CA CYS A 36 -1.17 3.56 -1.98
C CYS A 36 -1.60 3.43 -0.52
N THR A 37 -2.21 4.47 0.03
CA THR A 37 -2.76 4.46 1.38
C THR A 37 -4.25 4.84 1.35
N SER A 38 -5.04 4.24 2.24
CA SER A 38 -6.46 4.59 2.38
C SER A 38 -6.82 4.72 3.84
N LYS A 39 -7.58 5.74 4.22
CA LYS A 39 -8.10 5.89 5.59
C LYS A 39 -9.34 5.05 5.87
N VAL A 40 -9.91 4.44 4.83
CA VAL A 40 -11.22 3.78 4.87
C VAL A 40 -11.09 2.26 4.79
N TYR A 41 -10.13 1.77 4.02
CA TYR A 41 -9.87 0.34 3.84
C TYR A 41 -8.66 -0.11 4.66
N ASP A 42 -8.71 -1.32 5.21
CA ASP A 42 -7.52 -1.99 5.74
C ASP A 42 -6.62 -2.53 4.60
N ASP A 43 -5.41 -2.99 4.94
CA ASP A 43 -4.42 -3.47 3.96
C ASP A 43 -4.96 -4.55 3.02
N GLU A 44 -5.72 -5.52 3.54
CA GLU A 44 -6.21 -6.65 2.75
C GLU A 44 -7.34 -6.21 1.82
N THR A 45 -8.28 -5.42 2.33
CA THR A 45 -9.37 -4.87 1.51
C THR A 45 -8.84 -3.95 0.43
N LEU A 46 -7.86 -3.10 0.76
CA LEU A 46 -7.20 -2.20 -0.19
C LEU A 46 -6.45 -3.00 -1.27
N ALA A 47 -5.71 -4.05 -0.89
CA ALA A 47 -5.01 -4.89 -1.85
C ALA A 47 -5.98 -5.63 -2.77
N ASN A 48 -7.07 -6.19 -2.23
CA ASN A 48 -8.11 -6.86 -3.03
C ASN A 48 -8.76 -5.90 -4.02
N PHE A 49 -9.02 -4.66 -3.60
CA PHE A 49 -9.57 -3.63 -4.48
C PHE A 49 -8.61 -3.30 -5.62
N LEU A 50 -7.35 -3.00 -5.28
CA LEU A 50 -6.34 -2.61 -6.26
C LEU A 50 -5.98 -3.75 -7.22
N GLU A 51 -6.03 -5.01 -6.80
CA GLU A 51 -5.83 -6.16 -7.70
C GLU A 51 -6.90 -6.25 -8.81
N ASN A 52 -8.10 -5.72 -8.58
CA ASN A 52 -9.17 -5.71 -9.57
C ASN A 52 -9.16 -4.45 -10.46
N GLU A 53 -8.70 -3.31 -9.93
CA GLU A 53 -8.69 -2.03 -10.66
C GLU A 53 -7.40 -1.79 -11.45
N VAL A 54 -6.26 -2.24 -10.93
CA VAL A 54 -4.96 -2.04 -11.57
C VAL A 54 -4.81 -3.06 -12.69
N THR A 55 -4.91 -2.60 -13.94
CA THR A 55 -4.72 -3.42 -15.15
C THR A 55 -3.26 -3.71 -15.48
N TYR A 56 -2.33 -3.31 -14.61
CA TYR A 56 -0.89 -3.45 -14.82
C TYR A 56 -0.44 -4.90 -14.58
N GLU A 57 0.58 -5.38 -15.30
CA GLU A 57 1.14 -6.71 -15.05
C GLU A 57 1.92 -6.72 -13.73
N CYS A 58 1.22 -7.03 -12.64
CA CYS A 58 1.81 -7.18 -11.31
C CYS A 58 1.49 -8.54 -10.69
N THR A 59 2.38 -9.02 -9.84
CA THR A 59 2.22 -10.22 -9.03
C THR A 59 1.98 -9.85 -7.59
N ARG A 60 0.88 -10.31 -7.01
CA ARG A 60 0.55 -10.09 -5.61
C ARG A 60 1.45 -10.91 -4.68
N VAL A 61 2.02 -10.26 -3.66
CA VAL A 61 2.84 -10.85 -2.61
C VAL A 61 2.32 -10.35 -1.25
N GLY A 62 1.45 -11.15 -0.62
CA GLY A 62 0.71 -10.73 0.57
C GLY A 62 -0.29 -9.61 0.23
N ASN A 63 -0.20 -8.48 0.93
CA ASN A 63 -1.00 -7.28 0.64
C ASN A 63 -0.28 -6.30 -0.31
N ASN A 64 0.90 -6.65 -0.81
CA ASN A 64 1.68 -5.82 -1.73
C ASN A 64 1.75 -6.45 -3.13
N PHE A 65 2.35 -5.74 -4.07
CA PHE A 65 2.47 -6.12 -5.47
C PHE A 65 3.91 -5.94 -5.94
N VAL A 66 4.37 -6.85 -6.77
CA VAL A 66 5.61 -6.74 -7.53
C VAL A 66 5.24 -6.45 -8.98
N VAL A 67 5.70 -5.33 -9.51
CA VAL A 67 5.44 -4.94 -10.90
C VAL A 67 6.41 -5.67 -11.80
N ASN A 68 5.88 -6.43 -12.77
CA ASN A 68 6.67 -7.25 -13.70
C ASN A 68 7.16 -6.49 -14.93
N ASP A 69 6.88 -5.19 -15.00
CA ASP A 69 7.35 -4.31 -16.05
C ASP A 69 8.76 -3.78 -15.74
N PRO A 70 9.78 -4.11 -16.56
CA PRO A 70 11.13 -3.61 -16.38
C PRO A 70 11.28 -2.10 -16.60
N PHE A 71 10.30 -1.47 -17.25
CA PHE A 71 10.27 -0.03 -17.50
C PHE A 71 9.50 0.76 -16.45
N PHE A 72 8.91 0.08 -15.45
CA PHE A 72 8.19 0.72 -14.38
C PHE A 72 9.07 1.74 -13.64
N LYS A 73 8.59 2.97 -13.58
CA LYS A 73 9.26 4.09 -12.95
C LYS A 73 8.28 5.05 -12.30
N CYS A 74 8.76 5.79 -11.30
CA CYS A 74 8.10 6.97 -10.79
C CYS A 74 8.21 8.15 -11.79
N ASP A 75 7.55 8.04 -12.93
CA ASP A 75 7.34 9.13 -13.89
C ASP A 75 5.85 9.26 -14.28
N ASP A 76 5.41 10.48 -14.60
CA ASP A 76 3.98 10.82 -14.71
C ASP A 76 3.16 9.93 -15.66
N ASP A 77 3.81 9.22 -16.59
CA ASP A 77 3.16 8.31 -17.52
C ASP A 77 3.05 6.87 -16.99
N ASN A 78 4.08 6.30 -16.33
CA ASN A 78 4.10 4.87 -15.95
C ASN A 78 3.48 4.55 -14.58
N TYR A 79 3.43 5.49 -13.61
CA TYR A 79 2.76 5.25 -12.32
C TYR A 79 1.29 5.73 -12.28
N SER A 80 0.83 6.40 -13.35
CA SER A 80 -0.49 7.04 -13.43
C SER A 80 -1.67 6.08 -13.24
N ALA A 81 -1.59 4.84 -13.75
CA ALA A 81 -2.67 3.85 -13.59
C ALA A 81 -2.88 3.46 -12.12
N ILE A 82 -1.79 3.28 -11.36
CA ILE A 82 -1.86 2.92 -9.93
C ILE A 82 -2.40 4.11 -9.12
N VAL A 83 -2.01 5.34 -9.48
CA VAL A 83 -2.54 6.56 -8.86
C VAL A 83 -4.02 6.70 -9.12
N ILE A 84 -4.46 6.55 -10.37
CA ILE A 84 -5.88 6.67 -10.73
C ILE A 84 -6.71 5.64 -9.95
N ALA A 85 -6.23 4.40 -9.84
CA ALA A 85 -6.91 3.36 -9.07
C ALA A 85 -6.89 3.64 -7.55
N CYS A 86 -5.83 4.28 -7.04
CA CYS A 86 -5.71 4.61 -5.61
C CYS A 86 -6.50 5.87 -5.21
N GLU A 87 -6.39 6.95 -5.97
CA GLU A 87 -6.95 8.26 -5.59
C GLU A 87 -8.38 8.43 -6.09
N GLY A 88 -8.73 7.89 -7.25
CA GLY A 88 -10.03 8.12 -7.88
C GLY A 88 -11.21 7.46 -7.15
N PRO A 89 -11.27 6.12 -7.08
CA PRO A 89 -12.45 5.40 -6.60
C PRO A 89 -12.55 5.29 -5.07
N ILE A 90 -11.42 5.42 -4.36
CA ILE A 90 -11.36 5.17 -2.91
C ILE A 90 -10.82 6.36 -2.10
N ASP A 91 -10.60 7.52 -2.74
CA ASP A 91 -10.05 8.73 -2.11
C ASP A 91 -8.78 8.43 -1.29
N GLY A 92 -7.94 7.53 -1.83
CA GLY A 92 -6.66 7.17 -1.27
C GLY A 92 -5.58 8.20 -1.61
N ASP A 93 -4.44 8.11 -0.93
CA ASP A 93 -3.25 8.91 -1.23
C ASP A 93 -2.18 8.00 -1.84
N ALA A 94 -1.74 8.31 -3.07
CA ALA A 94 -0.66 7.61 -3.74
C ALA A 94 0.65 8.40 -3.64
N THR A 95 1.75 7.71 -3.35
CA THR A 95 3.10 8.30 -3.34
C THR A 95 4.05 7.42 -4.14
N CYS A 96 4.98 8.03 -4.87
CA CYS A 96 5.99 7.30 -5.62
C CYS A 96 7.39 7.72 -5.16
N VAL A 97 8.24 6.75 -4.82
CA VAL A 97 9.62 6.96 -4.41
C VAL A 97 10.53 6.21 -5.37
N THR A 98 11.50 6.92 -5.95
CA THR A 98 12.48 6.28 -6.83
C THR A 98 13.45 5.40 -6.03
N GLY A 99 13.95 4.32 -6.63
CA GLY A 99 14.96 3.47 -5.98
C GLY A 99 16.27 4.22 -5.68
N PHE A 100 16.54 5.33 -6.39
CA PHE A 100 17.65 6.24 -6.09
C PHE A 100 17.44 6.97 -4.75
N ASP A 101 16.23 7.46 -4.49
CA ASP A 101 15.89 8.11 -3.22
C ASP A 101 15.90 7.12 -2.05
N LYS A 102 15.53 5.86 -2.30
CA LYS A 102 15.64 4.76 -1.34
C LYS A 102 17.10 4.49 -0.96
N ALA A 103 17.98 4.35 -1.96
CA ALA A 103 19.42 4.12 -1.75
C ALA A 103 20.10 5.29 -1.00
N ARG A 104 19.64 6.52 -1.21
CA ARG A 104 20.13 7.70 -0.49
C ARG A 104 19.63 7.78 0.96
N SER A 105 18.45 7.22 1.23
CA SER A 105 17.83 7.22 2.57
C SER A 105 18.34 6.09 3.48
N GLY A 106 19.19 5.19 2.98
CA GLY A 106 19.75 4.09 3.76
C GLY A 106 18.73 3.01 4.15
N LEU A 107 17.62 2.91 3.39
CA LEU A 107 16.56 1.92 3.54
C LEU A 107 16.74 0.74 2.60
#